data_AF-A0A182U727-F1
#
_entry.id   AF-A0A182U727-F1
#
_cell.length_a   1.000
_cell.length_b   1.000
_cell.length_c   1.000
_cell.angle_alpha   90.00
_cell.angle_beta   90.00
_cell.angle_gamma   90.00
#
_symmetry.space_group_name_H-M   'P 1'
#
loop_
_entity.id
_entity.type
_entity.pdbx_description
1 polymer ?
#
loop_
_entity_poly.entity_id
_entity_poly.type
_entity_poly.pdbx_seq_one_letter_code
_entity_poly.pdbx_strand_id
1 'polypeptide(L)'
;LPKTNRTVRSPPSIFQKCTVRHQHNEECSDLITMEKRIQFPIEMSMPWILTDHILRTKEPSMMEYVLYPLDLYNDSALYALTIFRKQFLYDEVEAEVNLCFDQFVYKLSEQVFAHYKQLAGSIYLDKRFRVECEVLGFNFQSYPRNNRYETLLKQRHVQLLGRSIDLNKLITQRINADMQKSLELAICRFEASDITGVVELEALLSVNKLCHKLLSKWLALDDFDAMLKEANHNVLAPYGRITLHVFVELNYDFLANYCYNAATNRFVRNKLQIAFSGPITREKAPVMSHYYLWGSKPLNAAYSTQYSQYNGFVGAPHFHAICRLLGYQGIAVVMEIILKDIVKPLVQGNLLQFTKTLMSAMPKCCKLPLCDYGSPGVLSYYQAHLVDIVQYPDAKTELFQSFREMGNSLLFCLLIEQALSQEEVCDLLHAAPFQNILPRPFCKDGEKPESKQKRLEAKYASLQIVPNVEKLGTAKQAMIAREGDLLTRERLCCGLSIFEVILGRVKSFLDDPIWMGPPPINGVMNIDECSEFHRLWSALQFVYCIPVAGTEYMVE
;
A
#
# COMPACT_ATOMS: atom_id res chain seq x y z
N LEU A 1 -77.50 16.39 -10.93
CA LEU A 1 -77.28 15.78 -12.27
C LEU A 1 -76.35 16.69 -13.07
N PRO A 2 -75.28 16.21 -13.73
CA PRO A 2 -74.79 14.83 -13.75
C PRO A 2 -73.37 14.67 -13.15
N LYS A 3 -73.19 13.51 -12.51
CA LYS A 3 -71.91 12.88 -12.22
C LYS A 3 -71.35 12.35 -13.55
N THR A 4 -70.16 12.78 -13.97
CA THR A 4 -69.43 12.12 -15.06
C THR A 4 -68.44 11.12 -14.48
N ASN A 5 -68.87 9.85 -14.47
CA ASN A 5 -68.01 8.69 -14.29
C ASN A 5 -66.91 8.71 -15.37
N ARG A 6 -65.65 8.90 -14.98
CA ARG A 6 -64.50 8.48 -15.80
C ARG A 6 -64.26 7.00 -15.51
N THR A 7 -64.90 6.15 -16.29
CA THR A 7 -64.50 4.77 -16.47
C THR A 7 -63.12 4.75 -17.13
N VAL A 8 -62.09 4.43 -16.35
CA VAL A 8 -60.76 4.08 -16.88
C VAL A 8 -60.91 2.72 -17.57
N ARG A 9 -61.13 2.73 -18.88
CA ARG A 9 -60.96 1.54 -19.71
C ARG A 9 -59.45 1.28 -19.81
N SER A 10 -58.97 0.26 -19.12
CA SER A 10 -57.71 -0.40 -19.43
C SER A 10 -57.79 -0.96 -20.86
N PRO A 11 -56.82 -0.66 -21.75
CA PRO A 11 -56.80 -1.32 -23.05
C PRO A 11 -56.38 -2.78 -22.87
N PRO A 12 -57.15 -3.76 -23.38
CA PRO A 12 -56.65 -5.12 -23.52
C PRO A 12 -55.76 -5.22 -24.76
N SER A 13 -54.82 -6.17 -24.75
CA SER A 13 -54.06 -6.69 -25.91
C SER A 13 -52.87 -5.86 -26.46
N ILE A 14 -51.73 -5.93 -25.76
CA ILE A 14 -50.40 -5.95 -26.42
C ILE A 14 -49.71 -7.33 -26.27
N PHE A 15 -50.12 -8.15 -25.29
CA PHE A 15 -49.59 -9.50 -25.06
C PHE A 15 -49.84 -10.53 -26.17
N GLN A 16 -50.59 -10.20 -27.23
CA GLN A 16 -50.86 -11.11 -28.36
C GLN A 16 -49.90 -10.95 -29.55
N LYS A 17 -48.90 -10.04 -29.50
CA LYS A 17 -48.01 -9.75 -30.65
C LYS A 17 -46.57 -10.26 -30.54
N CYS A 18 -46.23 -11.11 -29.58
CA CYS A 18 -44.98 -11.87 -29.64
C CYS A 18 -45.27 -13.25 -30.26
N THR A 19 -45.26 -13.32 -31.60
CA THR A 19 -45.46 -14.57 -32.33
C THR A 19 -44.12 -15.23 -32.64
N VAL A 20 -43.46 -15.79 -31.63
CA VAL A 20 -42.49 -16.86 -31.89
C VAL A 20 -43.30 -18.12 -32.16
N ARG A 21 -43.43 -18.51 -33.43
CA ARG A 21 -44.09 -19.77 -33.81
C ARG A 21 -43.20 -20.93 -33.37
N HIS A 22 -43.60 -21.63 -32.32
CA HIS A 22 -43.05 -22.95 -32.04
C HIS A 22 -43.60 -23.91 -33.11
N GLN A 23 -42.74 -24.37 -34.02
CA GLN A 23 -42.99 -25.60 -34.75
C GLN A 23 -42.91 -26.73 -33.73
N HIS A 24 -44.06 -27.25 -33.30
CA HIS A 24 -44.09 -28.58 -32.73
C HIS A 24 -43.76 -29.55 -33.86
N ASN A 25 -42.48 -29.92 -33.98
CA ASN A 25 -42.11 -31.12 -34.72
C ASN A 25 -42.66 -32.32 -33.95
N GLU A 26 -43.32 -33.23 -34.67
CA GLU A 26 -43.91 -34.48 -34.17
C GLU A 26 -42.86 -35.52 -33.70
N GLU A 27 -41.70 -35.08 -33.21
CA GLU A 27 -40.62 -35.92 -32.65
C GLU A 27 -40.61 -35.86 -31.10
N CYS A 28 -41.78 -35.76 -30.48
CA CYS A 28 -41.93 -35.90 -29.02
C CYS A 28 -42.15 -37.37 -28.61
N SER A 29 -41.54 -38.32 -29.33
CA SER A 29 -41.58 -39.75 -29.03
C SER A 29 -40.54 -40.20 -28.00
N ASP A 30 -39.64 -39.31 -27.56
CA ASP A 30 -38.59 -39.61 -26.57
C ASP A 30 -38.99 -39.25 -25.12
N LEU A 31 -40.27 -38.97 -24.86
CA LEU A 31 -40.84 -38.77 -23.52
C LEU A 31 -40.78 -40.02 -22.61
N ILE A 32 -40.28 -41.16 -23.11
CA ILE A 32 -40.22 -42.46 -22.41
C ILE A 32 -39.07 -42.55 -21.38
N THR A 33 -38.28 -41.49 -21.17
CA THR A 33 -37.24 -41.48 -20.12
C THR A 33 -37.67 -40.84 -18.78
N MET A 34 -38.94 -40.48 -18.60
CA MET A 34 -39.38 -39.58 -17.51
C MET A 34 -40.04 -40.20 -16.27
N GLU A 35 -40.02 -41.52 -16.04
CA GLU A 35 -40.46 -42.07 -14.73
C GLU A 35 -39.42 -41.90 -13.60
N LYS A 36 -38.20 -41.40 -13.91
CA LYS A 36 -37.10 -41.26 -12.92
C LYS A 36 -36.65 -39.83 -12.63
N ARG A 37 -37.21 -38.80 -13.27
CA ARG A 37 -36.82 -37.40 -13.02
C ARG A 37 -38.05 -36.53 -12.75
N ILE A 38 -38.12 -36.02 -11.52
CA ILE A 38 -39.19 -35.13 -11.06
C ILE A 38 -39.04 -33.74 -11.71
N GLN A 39 -37.82 -33.30 -12.03
CA GLN A 39 -37.55 -32.01 -12.68
C GLN A 39 -36.23 -32.05 -13.48
N PHE A 40 -36.08 -31.15 -14.46
CA PHE A 40 -34.82 -30.95 -15.18
C PHE A 40 -33.92 -29.94 -14.45
N PRO A 41 -32.58 -30.12 -14.49
CA PRO A 41 -31.65 -29.16 -13.91
C PRO A 41 -31.66 -27.83 -14.68
N ILE A 42 -31.26 -26.73 -14.03
CA ILE A 42 -31.27 -25.38 -14.61
C ILE A 42 -30.43 -25.25 -15.88
N GLU A 43 -29.40 -26.09 -16.04
CA GLU A 43 -28.56 -26.16 -17.24
C GLU A 43 -29.30 -26.66 -18.50
N MET A 44 -30.49 -27.25 -18.31
CA MET A 44 -31.41 -27.65 -19.38
C MET A 44 -32.58 -26.66 -19.52
N SER A 45 -32.65 -25.62 -18.69
CA SER A 45 -33.72 -24.62 -18.73
C SER A 45 -33.37 -23.49 -19.69
N MET A 46 -34.22 -23.26 -20.70
CA MET A 46 -33.96 -22.29 -21.77
C MET A 46 -33.73 -20.85 -21.27
N PRO A 47 -34.55 -20.28 -20.35
CA PRO A 47 -34.29 -18.96 -19.78
C PRO A 47 -32.89 -18.85 -19.14
N TRP A 48 -32.46 -19.88 -18.40
CA TRP A 48 -31.15 -19.88 -17.77
C TRP A 48 -30.01 -20.10 -18.78
N ILE A 49 -30.15 -21.03 -19.73
CA ILE A 49 -29.15 -21.27 -20.78
C ILE A 49 -28.81 -19.96 -21.51
N LEU A 50 -29.83 -19.19 -21.90
CA LEU A 50 -29.65 -17.92 -22.61
C LEU A 50 -29.00 -16.86 -21.72
N THR A 51 -29.47 -16.71 -20.48
CA THR A 51 -28.91 -15.76 -19.50
C THR A 51 -27.45 -16.07 -19.20
N ASP A 52 -27.18 -17.33 -18.87
CA ASP A 52 -25.87 -17.79 -18.44
C ASP A 52 -24.87 -17.82 -19.58
N HIS A 53 -25.31 -18.02 -20.84
CA HIS A 53 -24.46 -17.87 -22.00
C HIS A 53 -23.88 -16.45 -22.10
N ILE A 54 -24.70 -15.41 -21.90
CA ILE A 54 -24.25 -14.01 -21.92
C ILE A 54 -23.26 -13.76 -20.77
N LEU A 55 -23.56 -14.27 -19.57
CA LEU A 55 -22.66 -14.14 -18.42
C LEU A 55 -21.33 -14.87 -18.64
N ARG A 56 -21.32 -16.11 -19.15
CA ARG A 56 -20.09 -16.88 -19.37
C ARG A 56 -19.22 -16.26 -20.46
N THR A 57 -19.81 -15.85 -21.57
CA THR A 57 -19.08 -15.27 -22.71
C THR A 57 -18.60 -13.85 -22.42
N LYS A 58 -19.27 -13.13 -21.51
CA LYS A 58 -18.98 -11.72 -21.15
C LYS A 58 -19.05 -10.80 -22.36
N GLU A 59 -19.89 -11.14 -23.33
CA GLU A 59 -19.94 -10.50 -24.64
C GLU A 59 -20.49 -9.06 -24.53
N PRO A 60 -19.70 -8.02 -24.89
CA PRO A 60 -20.11 -6.62 -24.74
C PRO A 60 -21.34 -6.21 -25.54
N SER A 61 -21.59 -6.88 -26.65
CA SER A 61 -22.76 -6.64 -27.47
C SER A 61 -24.06 -7.13 -26.82
N MET A 62 -23.98 -8.18 -26.00
CA MET A 62 -25.13 -8.86 -25.41
C MET A 62 -25.40 -8.46 -23.95
N MET A 63 -24.46 -7.82 -23.26
CA MET A 63 -24.56 -7.52 -21.82
C MET A 63 -25.79 -6.68 -21.46
N GLU A 64 -26.19 -5.73 -22.31
CA GLU A 64 -27.40 -4.91 -22.09
C GLU A 64 -28.70 -5.72 -22.23
N TYR A 65 -28.64 -6.89 -22.85
CA TYR A 65 -29.79 -7.75 -23.11
C TYR A 65 -30.00 -8.83 -22.06
N VAL A 66 -29.09 -9.00 -21.09
CA VAL A 66 -29.10 -10.14 -20.17
C VAL A 66 -30.37 -10.22 -19.29
N LEU A 67 -31.07 -9.11 -19.09
CA LEU A 67 -32.33 -9.08 -18.33
C LEU A 67 -33.54 -9.56 -19.13
N TYR A 68 -33.50 -9.53 -20.48
CA TYR A 68 -34.63 -9.98 -21.29
C TYR A 68 -34.83 -11.51 -21.24
N PRO A 69 -33.78 -12.35 -21.31
CA PRO A 69 -33.94 -13.78 -21.08
C PRO A 69 -34.46 -14.12 -19.67
N LEU A 70 -34.11 -13.32 -18.65
CA LEU A 70 -34.65 -13.49 -17.29
C LEU A 70 -36.14 -13.14 -17.22
N ASP A 71 -36.62 -12.22 -18.05
CA ASP A 71 -38.04 -11.84 -18.12
C ASP A 71 -38.92 -12.99 -18.62
N LEU A 72 -38.36 -13.99 -19.31
CA LEU A 72 -39.09 -15.21 -19.73
C LEU A 72 -39.66 -16.00 -18.54
N TYR A 73 -39.08 -15.83 -17.35
CA TYR A 73 -39.64 -16.39 -16.12
C TYR A 73 -40.95 -15.71 -15.71
N ASN A 74 -41.10 -14.41 -15.97
CA ASN A 74 -42.37 -13.70 -15.74
C ASN A 74 -43.48 -14.25 -16.65
N ASP A 75 -43.15 -14.50 -17.92
CA ASP A 75 -44.10 -15.09 -18.87
C ASP A 75 -44.52 -16.50 -18.45
N SER A 76 -43.54 -17.34 -18.08
CA SER A 76 -43.79 -18.70 -17.59
C SER A 76 -44.65 -18.71 -16.33
N ALA A 77 -44.36 -17.84 -15.36
CA ALA A 77 -45.11 -17.72 -14.12
C ALA A 77 -46.54 -17.20 -14.36
N LEU A 78 -46.71 -16.18 -15.20
CA LEU A 78 -48.02 -15.66 -15.57
C LEU A 78 -48.87 -16.76 -16.25
N TYR A 79 -48.27 -17.53 -17.14
CA TYR A 79 -48.94 -18.63 -17.84
C TYR A 79 -49.33 -19.76 -16.88
N ALA A 80 -48.44 -20.13 -15.95
CA ALA A 80 -48.71 -21.13 -14.93
C ALA A 80 -49.90 -20.74 -14.04
N LEU A 81 -49.99 -19.46 -13.64
CA LEU A 81 -51.06 -18.96 -12.77
C LEU A 81 -52.39 -18.74 -13.50
N THR A 82 -52.36 -18.16 -14.71
CA THR A 82 -53.58 -17.69 -15.39
C THR A 82 -54.18 -18.72 -16.35
N ILE A 83 -53.33 -19.43 -17.10
CA ILE A 83 -53.75 -20.38 -18.14
C ILE A 83 -53.77 -21.80 -17.59
N PHE A 84 -52.64 -22.31 -17.09
CA PHE A 84 -52.60 -23.67 -16.53
C PHE A 84 -53.33 -23.78 -15.18
N ARG A 85 -53.33 -22.71 -14.38
CA ARG A 85 -53.92 -22.64 -13.04
C ARG A 85 -53.42 -23.77 -12.13
N LYS A 86 -52.11 -24.02 -12.16
CA LYS A 86 -51.45 -25.05 -11.35
C LYS A 86 -50.42 -24.39 -10.44
N GLN A 87 -50.59 -24.58 -9.13
CA GLN A 87 -49.70 -24.00 -8.13
C GLN A 87 -48.29 -24.61 -8.19
N PHE A 88 -48.19 -25.95 -8.29
CA PHE A 88 -46.87 -26.62 -8.32
C PHE A 88 -45.97 -26.13 -9.48
N LEU A 89 -46.55 -25.77 -10.65
CA LEU A 89 -45.78 -25.20 -11.76
C LEU A 89 -45.21 -23.82 -11.43
N TYR A 90 -45.98 -23.00 -10.70
CA TYR A 90 -45.48 -21.72 -10.23
C TYR A 90 -44.41 -21.90 -9.15
N ASP A 91 -44.62 -22.83 -8.21
CA ASP A 91 -43.66 -23.14 -7.14
C ASP A 91 -42.31 -23.59 -7.73
N GLU A 92 -42.33 -24.41 -8.79
CA GLU A 92 -41.13 -24.82 -9.53
C GLU A 92 -40.43 -23.65 -10.23
N VAL A 93 -41.18 -22.79 -10.91
CA VAL A 93 -40.64 -21.58 -11.56
C VAL A 93 -40.03 -20.62 -10.53
N GLU A 94 -40.70 -20.42 -9.39
CA GLU A 94 -40.20 -19.56 -8.31
C GLU A 94 -38.91 -20.11 -7.69
N ALA A 95 -38.85 -21.42 -7.45
CA ALA A 95 -37.65 -22.09 -6.95
C ALA A 95 -36.48 -21.96 -7.94
N GLU A 96 -36.74 -22.15 -9.24
CA GLU A 96 -35.73 -22.01 -10.28
C GLU A 96 -35.20 -20.57 -10.38
N VAL A 97 -36.10 -19.58 -10.39
CA VAL A 97 -35.73 -18.16 -10.43
C VAL A 97 -34.87 -17.77 -9.24
N ASN A 98 -35.19 -18.22 -8.02
CA ASN A 98 -34.39 -17.91 -6.84
C ASN A 98 -32.93 -18.38 -7.02
N LEU A 99 -32.73 -19.63 -7.47
CA LEU A 99 -31.39 -20.17 -7.70
C LEU A 99 -30.65 -19.45 -8.84
N CYS A 100 -31.31 -19.27 -9.98
CA CYS A 100 -30.75 -18.61 -11.15
C CYS A 100 -30.41 -17.14 -10.88
N PHE A 101 -31.26 -16.43 -10.14
CA PHE A 101 -31.06 -15.03 -9.81
C PHE A 101 -29.88 -14.84 -8.85
N ASP A 102 -29.72 -15.72 -7.84
CA ASP A 102 -28.54 -15.70 -6.97
C ASP A 102 -27.24 -15.92 -7.74
N GLN A 103 -27.22 -16.88 -8.67
CA GLN A 103 -26.09 -17.10 -9.57
C GLN A 103 -25.84 -15.93 -10.52
N PHE A 104 -26.91 -15.32 -11.04
CA PHE A 104 -26.83 -14.13 -11.90
C PHE A 104 -26.14 -12.98 -11.17
N VAL A 105 -26.60 -12.63 -9.97
CA VAL A 105 -26.03 -11.55 -9.16
C VAL A 105 -24.57 -11.86 -8.79
N TYR A 106 -24.26 -13.11 -8.43
CA TYR A 106 -22.89 -13.54 -8.13
C TYR A 106 -21.96 -13.33 -9.34
N LYS A 107 -22.30 -13.94 -10.49
CA LYS A 107 -21.46 -13.90 -11.70
C LYS A 107 -21.33 -12.48 -12.24
N LEU A 108 -22.41 -11.71 -12.25
CA LEU A 108 -22.38 -10.33 -12.72
C LEU A 108 -21.49 -9.45 -11.83
N SER A 109 -21.61 -9.55 -10.51
CA SER A 109 -20.83 -8.74 -9.57
C SER A 109 -19.33 -9.04 -9.67
N GLU A 110 -18.95 -10.32 -9.71
CA GLU A 110 -17.55 -10.75 -9.88
C GLU A 110 -16.97 -10.20 -11.20
N GLN A 111 -17.73 -10.26 -12.29
CA GLN A 111 -17.31 -9.76 -13.59
C GLN A 111 -17.15 -8.24 -13.63
N VAL A 112 -18.08 -7.50 -13.02
CA VAL A 112 -18.01 -6.04 -12.91
C VAL A 112 -16.77 -5.65 -12.11
N PHE A 113 -16.56 -6.25 -10.94
CA PHE A 113 -15.39 -5.96 -10.10
C PHE A 113 -14.09 -6.27 -10.85
N ALA A 114 -13.98 -7.46 -11.46
CA ALA A 114 -12.81 -7.85 -12.23
C ALA A 114 -12.53 -6.92 -13.42
N HIS A 115 -13.57 -6.48 -14.13
CA HIS A 115 -13.44 -5.54 -15.23
C HIS A 115 -12.88 -4.19 -14.79
N TYR A 116 -13.45 -3.59 -13.73
CA TYR A 116 -13.00 -2.30 -13.23
C TYR A 116 -11.63 -2.36 -12.54
N LYS A 117 -11.30 -3.49 -11.87
CA LYS A 117 -9.95 -3.72 -11.36
C LYS A 117 -8.94 -3.80 -12.49
N GLN A 118 -9.21 -4.61 -13.52
CA GLN A 118 -8.33 -4.72 -14.68
C GLN A 118 -8.17 -3.37 -15.38
N LEU A 119 -9.24 -2.57 -15.49
CA LEU A 119 -9.18 -1.23 -16.04
C LEU A 119 -8.29 -0.31 -15.20
N ALA A 120 -8.43 -0.32 -13.87
CA ALA A 120 -7.60 0.48 -12.96
C ALA A 120 -6.11 0.07 -13.05
N GLY A 121 -5.83 -1.23 -13.02
CA GLY A 121 -4.48 -1.77 -13.19
C GLY A 121 -3.88 -1.42 -14.56
N SER A 122 -4.70 -1.42 -15.62
CA SER A 122 -4.28 -0.95 -16.94
C SER A 122 -4.00 0.56 -16.95
N ILE A 123 -4.83 1.41 -16.35
CA ILE A 123 -4.61 2.87 -16.35
C ILE A 123 -3.29 3.25 -15.66
N TYR A 124 -2.94 2.58 -14.55
CA TYR A 124 -1.72 2.86 -13.80
C TYR A 124 -0.43 2.32 -14.42
N LEU A 125 -0.52 1.28 -15.26
CA LEU A 125 0.67 0.63 -15.81
C LEU A 125 1.43 1.61 -16.72
N ASP A 126 2.74 1.70 -16.51
CA ASP A 126 3.60 2.65 -17.22
C ASP A 126 3.48 2.53 -18.75
N LYS A 127 3.34 3.67 -19.42
CA LYS A 127 3.11 3.73 -20.86
C LYS A 127 4.34 3.35 -21.67
N ARG A 128 5.54 3.67 -21.18
CA ARG A 128 6.78 3.33 -21.88
C ARG A 128 7.06 1.83 -21.77
N PHE A 129 6.88 1.26 -20.58
CA PHE A 129 6.96 -0.18 -20.35
C PHE A 129 6.05 -0.96 -21.32
N ARG A 130 4.82 -0.50 -21.53
CA ARG A 130 3.90 -1.11 -22.50
C ARG A 130 4.47 -1.16 -23.92
N VAL A 131 5.00 -0.02 -24.40
CA VAL A 131 5.60 0.06 -25.74
C VAL A 131 6.79 -0.89 -25.86
N GLU A 132 7.64 -0.96 -24.83
CA GLU A 132 8.80 -1.86 -24.82
C GLU A 132 8.37 -3.34 -24.83
N CYS A 133 7.31 -3.71 -24.10
CA CYS A 133 6.75 -5.07 -24.17
C CYS A 133 6.19 -5.42 -25.56
N GLU A 134 5.50 -4.49 -26.21
CA GLU A 134 4.98 -4.69 -27.57
C GLU A 134 6.12 -4.93 -28.58
N VAL A 135 7.21 -4.16 -28.47
CA VAL A 135 8.41 -4.35 -29.31
C VAL A 135 9.06 -5.72 -29.10
N LEU A 136 9.08 -6.22 -27.85
CA LEU A 136 9.61 -7.53 -27.51
C LEU A 136 8.66 -8.70 -27.89
N GLY A 137 7.52 -8.42 -28.52
CA GLY A 137 6.52 -9.42 -28.89
C GLY A 137 5.64 -9.90 -27.73
N PHE A 138 5.77 -9.30 -26.54
CA PHE A 138 4.87 -9.52 -25.40
C PHE A 138 3.62 -8.68 -25.57
N ASN A 139 2.73 -9.13 -26.46
CA ASN A 139 1.48 -8.44 -26.75
C ASN A 139 0.40 -8.87 -25.75
N PHE A 140 0.42 -8.31 -24.53
CA PHE A 140 -0.70 -8.47 -23.62
C PHE A 140 -1.78 -7.45 -23.97
N GLN A 141 -3.06 -7.89 -24.03
CA GLN A 141 -4.19 -6.99 -24.25
C GLN A 141 -4.17 -5.86 -23.21
N SER A 142 -3.68 -4.70 -23.67
CA SER A 142 -3.20 -3.59 -22.84
C SER A 142 -4.32 -2.97 -21.98
N TYR A 143 -5.56 -3.07 -22.46
CA TYR A 143 -6.78 -2.64 -21.79
C TYR A 143 -7.82 -3.75 -21.83
N PRO A 144 -8.66 -3.90 -20.79
CA PRO A 144 -9.79 -4.81 -20.87
C PRO A 144 -10.68 -4.40 -22.05
N ARG A 145 -11.29 -5.38 -22.73
CA ARG A 145 -12.32 -5.09 -23.73
C ARG A 145 -13.42 -4.28 -23.08
N ASN A 146 -13.77 -3.14 -23.67
CA ASN A 146 -14.86 -2.30 -23.18
C ASN A 146 -16.14 -3.13 -23.10
N ASN A 147 -16.82 -3.07 -21.96
CA ASN A 147 -18.06 -3.79 -21.73
C ASN A 147 -19.17 -2.82 -21.26
N ARG A 148 -20.43 -3.20 -21.46
CA ARG A 148 -21.61 -2.35 -21.24
C ARG A 148 -22.35 -2.74 -19.96
N TYR A 149 -21.66 -2.64 -18.83
CA TYR A 149 -22.25 -2.90 -17.51
C TYR A 149 -23.11 -1.75 -16.97
N GLU A 150 -22.97 -0.54 -17.52
CA GLU A 150 -23.58 0.68 -16.97
C GLU A 150 -25.11 0.60 -16.87
N THR A 151 -25.77 0.02 -17.88
CA THR A 151 -27.24 -0.11 -17.90
C THR A 151 -27.73 -1.04 -16.80
N LEU A 152 -26.99 -2.13 -16.52
CA LEU A 152 -27.29 -3.07 -15.44
C LEU A 152 -27.05 -2.43 -14.07
N LEU A 153 -25.96 -1.69 -13.91
CA LEU A 153 -25.65 -0.97 -12.67
C LEU A 153 -26.65 0.15 -12.38
N LYS A 154 -27.39 0.65 -13.38
CA LYS A 154 -28.45 1.65 -13.18
C LYS A 154 -29.79 1.05 -12.76
N GLN A 155 -29.98 -0.26 -12.84
CA GLN A 155 -31.27 -0.87 -12.49
C GLN A 155 -31.56 -0.80 -10.99
N ARG A 156 -32.66 -0.13 -10.63
CA ARG A 156 -33.14 0.01 -9.23
C ARG A 156 -34.42 -0.79 -8.94
N HIS A 157 -35.11 -1.26 -9.98
CA HIS A 157 -36.42 -1.91 -9.86
C HIS A 157 -36.68 -2.92 -10.99
N VAL A 158 -35.90 -4.01 -11.00
CA VAL A 158 -36.14 -5.14 -11.91
C VAL A 158 -37.42 -5.86 -11.46
N GLN A 159 -38.41 -5.96 -12.35
CA GLN A 159 -39.66 -6.65 -12.05
C GLN A 159 -39.49 -8.14 -12.35
N LEU A 160 -39.55 -8.99 -11.32
CA LEU A 160 -39.39 -10.43 -11.47
C LEU A 160 -40.29 -11.17 -10.49
N LEU A 161 -41.18 -12.03 -11.00
CA LEU A 161 -42.20 -12.76 -10.27
C LEU A 161 -43.04 -11.87 -9.33
N GLY A 162 -43.40 -10.67 -9.81
CA GLY A 162 -44.14 -9.68 -9.02
C GLY A 162 -43.33 -8.93 -7.96
N ARG A 163 -42.04 -9.24 -7.81
CA ARG A 163 -41.11 -8.54 -6.91
C ARG A 163 -40.45 -7.39 -7.66
N SER A 164 -40.21 -6.28 -6.95
CA SER A 164 -39.38 -5.18 -7.44
C SER A 164 -37.99 -5.29 -6.81
N ILE A 165 -37.01 -5.75 -7.58
CA ILE A 165 -35.66 -6.05 -7.10
C ILE A 165 -34.70 -4.88 -7.42
N ASP A 166 -34.02 -4.37 -6.39
CA ASP A 166 -32.94 -3.40 -6.56
C ASP A 166 -31.62 -4.10 -6.88
N LEU A 167 -31.35 -4.29 -8.18
CA LEU A 167 -30.15 -4.96 -8.66
C LEU A 167 -28.88 -4.17 -8.29
N ASN A 168 -28.92 -2.83 -8.34
CA ASN A 168 -27.79 -2.01 -7.95
C ASN A 168 -27.39 -2.23 -6.49
N LYS A 169 -28.37 -2.30 -5.58
CA LYS A 169 -28.10 -2.56 -4.16
C LYS A 169 -27.43 -3.92 -3.94
N LEU A 170 -27.92 -4.97 -4.61
CA LEU A 170 -27.34 -6.32 -4.50
C LEU A 170 -25.91 -6.40 -5.05
N ILE A 171 -25.66 -5.74 -6.18
CA ILE A 171 -24.31 -5.65 -6.77
C ILE A 171 -23.39 -4.84 -5.85
N THR A 172 -23.86 -3.72 -5.31
CA THR A 172 -23.09 -2.86 -4.39
C THR A 172 -22.63 -3.64 -3.15
N GLN A 173 -23.53 -4.43 -2.54
CA GLN A 173 -23.18 -5.25 -1.37
C GLN A 173 -22.04 -6.23 -1.65
N ARG A 174 -22.08 -6.92 -2.80
CA ARG A 174 -21.02 -7.86 -3.19
C ARG A 174 -19.71 -7.14 -3.52
N ILE A 175 -19.79 -6.04 -4.25
CA ILE A 175 -18.60 -5.27 -4.65
C ILE A 175 -17.93 -4.58 -3.45
N ASN A 176 -18.69 -4.12 -2.44
CA ASN A 176 -18.11 -3.65 -1.18
C ASN A 176 -17.30 -4.78 -0.50
N ALA A 177 -17.87 -5.98 -0.41
CA ALA A 177 -17.16 -7.14 0.16
C ALA A 177 -15.90 -7.52 -0.65
N ASP A 178 -15.97 -7.51 -1.99
CA ASP A 178 -14.82 -7.77 -2.86
C ASP A 178 -13.74 -6.70 -2.77
N MET A 179 -14.13 -5.43 -2.62
CA MET A 179 -13.18 -4.33 -2.41
C MET A 179 -12.49 -4.45 -1.05
N GLN A 180 -13.24 -4.74 0.02
CA GLN A 180 -12.68 -4.97 1.35
C GLN A 180 -11.68 -6.13 1.34
N LYS A 181 -12.07 -7.25 0.70
CA LYS A 181 -11.21 -8.42 0.52
C LYS A 181 -9.96 -8.10 -0.33
N SER A 182 -10.07 -7.23 -1.33
CA SER A 182 -8.91 -6.82 -2.14
C SER A 182 -7.90 -5.99 -1.34
N LEU A 183 -8.35 -5.16 -0.40
CA LEU A 183 -7.48 -4.40 0.51
C LEU A 183 -6.83 -5.33 1.54
N GLU A 184 -7.61 -6.22 2.14
CA GLU A 184 -7.13 -7.25 3.07
C GLU A 184 -5.99 -8.07 2.46
N LEU A 185 -6.23 -8.60 1.25
CA LEU A 185 -5.26 -9.41 0.52
C LEU A 185 -4.00 -8.63 0.11
N ALA A 186 -4.10 -7.32 -0.14
CA ALA A 186 -2.93 -6.49 -0.41
C ALA A 186 -2.04 -6.38 0.83
N ILE A 187 -2.63 -6.22 2.02
CA ILE A 187 -1.90 -6.14 3.29
C ILE A 187 -1.30 -7.51 3.65
N CYS A 188 -2.07 -8.60 3.54
CA CYS A 188 -1.55 -9.96 3.76
C CYS A 188 -0.34 -10.29 2.86
N ARG A 189 -0.36 -9.80 1.62
CA ARG A 189 0.78 -9.98 0.70
C ARG A 189 2.02 -9.26 1.21
N PHE A 190 1.87 -8.06 1.77
CA PHE A 190 2.99 -7.32 2.36
C PHE A 190 3.52 -7.99 3.62
N GLU A 191 2.65 -8.50 4.49
CA GLU A 191 3.01 -9.27 5.70
C GLU A 191 3.81 -10.54 5.36
N ALA A 192 3.60 -11.10 4.17
CA ALA A 192 4.37 -12.24 3.65
C ALA A 192 5.71 -11.85 2.97
N SER A 193 6.01 -10.56 2.85
CA SER A 193 7.21 -10.03 2.18
C SER A 193 8.13 -9.28 3.14
N ASP A 194 9.38 -9.06 2.73
CA ASP A 194 10.29 -8.19 3.46
C ASP A 194 9.92 -6.70 3.30
N ILE A 195 10.68 -5.82 3.98
CA ILE A 195 10.43 -4.38 3.95
C ILE A 195 10.48 -3.76 2.54
N THR A 196 11.12 -4.40 1.55
CA THR A 196 11.18 -3.89 0.18
C THR A 196 9.82 -3.93 -0.51
N GLY A 197 8.94 -4.85 -0.09
CA GLY A 197 7.58 -5.02 -0.62
C GLY A 197 6.64 -3.84 -0.36
N VAL A 198 7.04 -2.87 0.48
CA VAL A 198 6.24 -1.68 0.79
C VAL A 198 5.91 -0.84 -0.45
N VAL A 199 6.80 -0.82 -1.43
CA VAL A 199 6.60 -0.10 -2.70
C VAL A 199 5.53 -0.80 -3.56
N GLU A 200 5.54 -2.14 -3.59
CA GLU A 200 4.50 -2.91 -4.28
C GLU A 200 3.13 -2.71 -3.60
N LEU A 201 3.10 -2.74 -2.26
CA LEU A 201 1.89 -2.50 -1.48
C LEU A 201 1.27 -1.13 -1.80
N GLU A 202 2.07 -0.05 -1.73
CA GLU A 202 1.60 1.31 -2.00
C GLU A 202 0.95 1.43 -3.38
N ALA A 203 1.59 0.85 -4.39
CA ALA A 203 1.07 0.85 -5.75
C ALA A 203 -0.23 0.04 -5.87
N LEU A 204 -0.32 -1.11 -5.20
CA LEU A 204 -1.51 -1.94 -5.21
C LEU A 204 -2.70 -1.23 -4.53
N LEU A 205 -2.44 -0.52 -3.43
CA LEU A 205 -3.42 0.34 -2.76
C LEU A 205 -3.86 1.50 -3.67
N SER A 206 -2.95 2.08 -4.45
CA SER A 206 -3.26 3.12 -5.43
C SER A 206 -4.17 2.61 -6.55
N VAL A 207 -3.93 1.39 -7.04
CA VAL A 207 -4.81 0.71 -8.01
C VAL A 207 -6.18 0.42 -7.40
N ASN A 208 -6.23 -0.03 -6.14
CA ASN A 208 -7.49 -0.22 -5.41
C ASN A 208 -8.28 1.08 -5.27
N LYS A 209 -7.61 2.19 -4.93
CA LYS A 209 -8.24 3.52 -4.82
C LYS A 209 -8.84 3.99 -6.14
N LEU A 210 -8.16 3.73 -7.26
CA LEU A 210 -8.72 4.04 -8.59
C LEU A 210 -9.87 3.09 -8.96
N CYS A 211 -9.77 1.80 -8.65
CA CYS A 211 -10.87 0.85 -8.85
C CYS A 211 -12.13 1.32 -8.11
N HIS A 212 -11.98 1.69 -6.83
CA HIS A 212 -13.04 2.28 -6.01
C HIS A 212 -13.63 3.53 -6.68
N LYS A 213 -12.79 4.50 -7.07
CA LYS A 213 -13.22 5.72 -7.77
C LYS A 213 -13.99 5.44 -9.07
N LEU A 214 -13.63 4.41 -9.83
CA LEU A 214 -14.32 4.03 -11.05
C LEU A 214 -15.70 3.40 -10.76
N LEU A 215 -15.78 2.55 -9.75
CA LEU A 215 -17.02 1.90 -9.30
C LEU A 215 -17.99 2.87 -8.62
N SER A 216 -17.49 3.81 -7.83
CA SER A 216 -18.28 4.83 -7.12
C SER A 216 -19.05 5.78 -8.04
N LYS A 217 -18.74 5.79 -9.35
CA LYS A 217 -19.55 6.51 -10.35
C LYS A 217 -20.96 5.92 -10.51
N TRP A 218 -21.11 4.62 -10.22
CA TRP A 218 -22.34 3.87 -10.46
C TRP A 218 -22.94 3.26 -9.19
N LEU A 219 -22.10 3.02 -8.19
CA LEU A 219 -22.43 2.33 -6.95
C LEU A 219 -22.16 3.23 -5.75
N ALA A 220 -22.99 3.14 -4.72
CA ALA A 220 -22.76 3.80 -3.45
C ALA A 220 -21.89 2.91 -2.55
N LEU A 221 -20.58 2.90 -2.81
CA LEU A 221 -19.60 2.17 -1.99
C LEU A 221 -19.31 2.91 -0.69
N ASP A 222 -18.80 2.16 0.29
CA ASP A 222 -18.29 2.75 1.54
C ASP A 222 -17.05 3.62 1.25
N ASP A 223 -16.73 4.54 2.16
CA ASP A 223 -15.58 5.42 1.98
C ASP A 223 -14.27 4.63 1.91
N PHE A 224 -13.42 4.92 0.92
CA PHE A 224 -12.20 4.15 0.69
C PHE A 224 -11.25 4.17 1.89
N ASP A 225 -11.09 5.34 2.53
CA ASP A 225 -10.16 5.47 3.64
C ASP A 225 -10.70 4.75 4.88
N ALA A 226 -12.03 4.67 5.06
CA ALA A 226 -12.67 3.83 6.07
C ALA A 226 -12.43 2.33 5.80
N MET A 227 -12.66 1.86 4.57
CA MET A 227 -12.41 0.47 4.17
C MET A 227 -10.94 0.07 4.37
N LEU A 228 -10.01 0.95 3.99
CA LEU A 228 -8.58 0.73 4.19
C LEU A 228 -8.20 0.68 5.67
N LYS A 229 -8.75 1.59 6.50
CA LYS A 229 -8.51 1.54 7.96
C LYS A 229 -9.06 0.25 8.56
N GLU A 230 -10.22 -0.22 8.12
CA GLU A 230 -10.78 -1.49 8.56
C GLU A 230 -9.88 -2.67 8.17
N ALA A 231 -9.46 -2.78 6.90
CA ALA A 231 -8.55 -3.85 6.46
C ALA A 231 -7.19 -3.79 7.16
N ASN A 232 -6.70 -2.59 7.45
CA ASN A 232 -5.46 -2.37 8.19
C ASN A 232 -5.63 -2.56 9.71
N HIS A 233 -6.82 -2.92 10.21
CA HIS A 233 -7.17 -2.99 11.64
C HIS A 233 -6.88 -1.69 12.42
N ASN A 234 -6.92 -0.54 11.75
CA ASN A 234 -6.58 0.79 12.30
C ASN A 234 -7.84 1.63 12.63
N VAL A 235 -8.93 0.96 13.03
CA VAL A 235 -10.18 1.62 13.48
C VAL A 235 -10.28 1.59 15.00
N LEU A 236 -10.10 0.41 15.60
CA LEU A 236 -10.15 0.20 17.05
C LEU A 236 -8.77 0.19 17.70
N ALA A 237 -7.72 -0.06 16.91
CA ALA A 237 -6.34 -0.04 17.36
C ALA A 237 -5.65 1.24 16.89
N PRO A 238 -4.67 1.75 17.67
CA PRO A 238 -3.92 2.96 17.31
C PRO A 238 -2.92 2.74 16.17
N TYR A 239 -2.52 1.49 15.93
CA TYR A 239 -1.55 1.12 14.90
C TYR A 239 -2.11 0.01 14.05
N GLY A 240 -2.07 0.23 12.74
CA GLY A 240 -2.50 -0.77 11.78
C GLY A 240 -1.44 -1.84 11.53
N ARG A 241 -1.87 -2.91 10.86
CA ARG A 241 -1.05 -4.03 10.42
C ARG A 241 0.18 -3.63 9.63
N ILE A 242 0.05 -2.66 8.72
CA ILE A 242 1.18 -2.15 7.92
C ILE A 242 2.28 -1.57 8.81
N THR A 243 1.92 -0.76 9.81
CA THR A 243 2.88 -0.16 10.75
C THR A 243 3.58 -1.23 11.59
N LEU A 244 2.82 -2.21 12.08
CA LEU A 244 3.35 -3.32 12.85
C LEU A 244 4.31 -4.18 12.03
N HIS A 245 3.97 -4.50 10.78
CA HIS A 245 4.83 -5.27 9.89
C HIS A 245 6.12 -4.53 9.54
N VAL A 246 6.05 -3.22 9.25
CA VAL A 246 7.25 -2.39 9.06
C VAL A 246 8.16 -2.47 10.29
N PHE A 247 7.61 -2.38 11.49
CA PHE A 247 8.40 -2.51 12.71
C PHE A 247 9.05 -3.91 12.86
N VAL A 248 8.28 -4.98 12.62
CA VAL A 248 8.78 -6.37 12.67
C VAL A 248 9.94 -6.54 11.68
N GLU A 249 9.78 -6.10 10.44
CA GLU A 249 10.82 -6.19 9.42
C GLU A 249 12.04 -5.32 9.73
N LEU A 250 11.84 -4.15 10.36
CA LEU A 250 12.96 -3.33 10.84
C LEU A 250 13.78 -4.08 11.90
N ASN A 251 13.10 -4.60 12.91
CA ASN A 251 13.72 -5.25 14.06
C ASN A 251 14.42 -6.57 13.69
N TYR A 252 13.76 -7.43 12.91
CA TYR A 252 14.25 -8.78 12.64
C TYR A 252 15.08 -8.91 11.36
N ASP A 253 14.90 -8.03 10.36
CA ASP A 253 15.60 -8.13 9.08
C ASP A 253 16.49 -6.92 8.77
N PHE A 254 15.90 -5.73 8.66
CA PHE A 254 16.57 -4.56 8.08
C PHE A 254 17.81 -4.14 8.85
N LEU A 255 17.68 -3.95 10.17
CA LEU A 255 18.75 -3.41 11.01
C LEU A 255 19.94 -4.37 11.07
N ALA A 256 19.68 -5.68 11.13
CA ALA A 256 20.72 -6.70 11.22
C ALA A 256 21.34 -7.04 9.86
N ASN A 257 20.58 -7.07 8.76
CA ASN A 257 21.02 -7.70 7.51
C ASN A 257 21.40 -6.75 6.37
N TYR A 258 21.30 -5.43 6.56
CA TYR A 258 21.59 -4.46 5.51
C TYR A 258 22.85 -3.62 5.79
N CYS A 259 23.53 -3.23 4.71
CA CYS A 259 24.68 -2.34 4.73
C CYS A 259 24.34 -1.04 3.99
N TYR A 260 24.60 0.10 4.62
CA TYR A 260 24.33 1.42 4.04
C TYR A 260 25.48 1.91 3.18
N ASN A 261 25.18 2.33 1.95
CA ASN A 261 26.13 2.99 1.07
C ASN A 261 25.76 4.47 0.92
N ALA A 262 26.53 5.35 1.56
CA ALA A 262 26.29 6.79 1.57
C ALA A 262 26.46 7.45 0.17
N ALA A 263 27.31 6.90 -0.70
CA ALA A 263 27.51 7.45 -2.04
C ALA A 263 26.28 7.26 -2.95
N THR A 264 25.53 6.17 -2.73
CA THR A 264 24.30 5.88 -3.47
C THR A 264 23.03 6.21 -2.71
N ASN A 265 23.14 6.52 -1.41
CA ASN A 265 22.04 6.67 -0.46
C ASN A 265 21.08 5.47 -0.47
N ARG A 266 21.65 4.25 -0.42
CA ARG A 266 20.92 2.98 -0.47
C ARG A 266 21.50 1.97 0.50
N PHE A 267 20.61 1.17 1.07
CA PHE A 267 20.95 -0.05 1.78
C PHE A 267 20.91 -1.23 0.83
N VAL A 268 21.89 -2.12 0.95
CA VAL A 268 21.94 -3.38 0.21
C VAL A 268 22.09 -4.51 1.21
N ARG A 269 21.42 -5.64 0.96
CA ARG A 269 21.49 -6.82 1.81
C ARG A 269 22.93 -7.35 1.84
N ASN A 270 23.41 -7.69 3.02
CA ASN A 270 24.72 -8.29 3.20
C ASN A 270 24.80 -9.63 2.45
N LYS A 271 25.83 -9.79 1.62
CA LYS A 271 26.08 -11.01 0.82
C LYS A 271 26.75 -12.12 1.63
N LEU A 272 27.41 -11.75 2.73
CA LEU A 272 27.89 -12.71 3.71
C LEU A 272 26.65 -13.31 4.39
N GLN A 273 26.24 -14.50 3.95
CA GLN A 273 25.24 -15.35 4.61
C GLN A 273 25.76 -15.85 6.00
N ILE A 274 26.50 -15.02 6.73
CA ILE A 274 26.74 -15.23 8.14
C ILE A 274 25.41 -14.90 8.79
N ALA A 275 24.65 -15.95 9.13
CA ALA A 275 23.38 -15.83 9.81
C ALA A 275 23.63 -15.31 11.24
N PHE A 276 23.82 -13.99 11.38
CA PHE A 276 23.86 -13.32 12.67
C PHE A 276 22.49 -13.40 13.35
N SER A 277 21.42 -13.41 12.54
CA SER A 277 20.06 -13.75 12.91
C SER A 277 19.62 -15.04 12.20
N GLY A 278 18.85 -15.90 12.88
CA GLY A 278 18.29 -17.13 12.28
C GLY A 278 17.43 -16.85 11.02
N PRO A 279 17.15 -17.87 10.19
CA PRO A 279 16.36 -17.69 8.98
C PRO A 279 14.96 -17.16 9.33
N ILE A 280 14.65 -15.96 8.86
CA ILE A 280 13.33 -15.33 9.04
C ILE A 280 12.32 -16.12 8.23
N THR A 281 11.51 -16.92 8.92
CA THR A 281 10.44 -17.69 8.28
C THR A 281 9.22 -16.81 8.19
N ARG A 282 8.88 -16.39 6.97
CA ARG A 282 7.67 -15.62 6.68
C ARG A 282 6.54 -16.58 6.33
N GLU A 283 5.33 -16.23 6.77
CA GLU A 283 4.14 -16.96 6.35
C GLU A 283 3.94 -16.79 4.83
N LYS A 284 3.52 -17.86 4.16
CA LYS A 284 3.26 -17.79 2.72
C LYS A 284 1.98 -17.01 2.48
N ALA A 285 2.04 -16.05 1.54
CA ALA A 285 0.85 -15.34 1.10
C ALA A 285 -0.24 -16.31 0.61
N PRO A 286 -1.52 -16.02 0.88
CA PRO A 286 -2.63 -16.84 0.41
C PRO A 286 -2.69 -16.87 -1.13
N VAL A 287 -3.20 -17.96 -1.70
CA VAL A 287 -3.45 -18.04 -3.14
C VAL A 287 -4.62 -17.13 -3.50
N MET A 288 -4.34 -16.12 -4.33
CA MET A 288 -5.30 -15.06 -4.67
C MET A 288 -5.75 -15.17 -6.12
N SER A 289 -7.05 -14.95 -6.36
CA SER A 289 -7.55 -14.72 -7.71
C SER A 289 -6.96 -13.45 -8.29
N HIS A 290 -6.63 -13.46 -9.59
CA HIS A 290 -5.94 -12.34 -10.25
C HIS A 290 -6.67 -11.00 -10.13
N TYR A 291 -8.01 -11.03 -10.08
CA TYR A 291 -8.84 -9.85 -9.97
C TYR A 291 -8.84 -9.19 -8.57
N TYR A 292 -8.32 -9.85 -7.53
CA TYR A 292 -8.07 -9.20 -6.24
C TYR A 292 -6.69 -8.51 -6.18
N LEU A 293 -5.78 -8.83 -7.10
CA LEU A 293 -4.45 -8.22 -7.22
C LEU A 293 -4.46 -7.11 -8.28
N TRP A 294 -3.79 -7.30 -9.41
CA TRP A 294 -3.65 -6.28 -10.45
C TRP A 294 -4.74 -6.35 -11.52
N GLY A 295 -5.69 -7.29 -11.40
CA GLY A 295 -6.85 -7.43 -12.28
C GLY A 295 -6.80 -8.66 -13.18
N SER A 296 -5.63 -9.00 -13.73
CA SER A 296 -5.47 -10.12 -14.67
C SER A 296 -4.09 -10.79 -14.54
N LYS A 297 -3.98 -12.02 -15.05
CA LYS A 297 -2.71 -12.77 -15.04
C LYS A 297 -1.56 -12.02 -15.76
N PRO A 298 -1.75 -11.42 -16.95
CA PRO A 298 -0.72 -10.61 -17.59
C PRO A 298 -0.33 -9.36 -16.79
N LEU A 299 -1.30 -8.65 -16.21
CA LEU A 299 -1.01 -7.49 -15.37
C LEU A 299 -0.22 -7.87 -14.12
N ASN A 300 -0.55 -9.00 -13.48
CA ASN A 300 0.23 -9.50 -12.35
C ASN A 300 1.70 -9.75 -12.72
N ALA A 301 1.96 -10.33 -13.90
CA ALA A 301 3.33 -10.57 -14.36
C ALA A 301 4.08 -9.25 -14.66
N ALA A 302 3.39 -8.30 -15.30
CA ALA A 302 3.93 -6.97 -15.60
C ALA A 302 4.34 -6.22 -14.32
N TYR A 303 3.42 -6.09 -13.36
CA TYR A 303 3.70 -5.41 -12.09
C TYR A 303 4.74 -6.14 -11.25
N SER A 304 4.72 -7.48 -11.23
CA SER A 304 5.77 -8.25 -10.55
C SER A 304 7.16 -7.99 -11.16
N THR A 305 7.25 -7.75 -12.47
CA THR A 305 8.51 -7.43 -13.15
C THR A 305 8.96 -6.01 -12.85
N GLN A 306 8.02 -5.07 -12.77
CA GLN A 306 8.31 -3.68 -12.43
C GLN A 306 8.76 -3.53 -10.97
N TYR A 307 8.06 -4.17 -10.03
CA TYR A 307 8.35 -4.03 -8.61
C TYR A 307 9.50 -4.89 -8.13
N SER A 308 9.87 -5.97 -8.83
CA SER A 308 11.07 -6.75 -8.49
C SER A 308 12.37 -5.94 -8.57
N GLN A 309 12.38 -4.86 -9.34
CA GLN A 309 13.51 -3.91 -9.40
C GLN A 309 13.79 -3.21 -8.06
N TYR A 310 12.81 -3.18 -7.15
CA TYR A 310 12.91 -2.57 -5.82
C TYR A 310 13.32 -3.57 -4.73
N ASN A 311 13.46 -4.86 -5.05
CA ASN A 311 13.79 -5.90 -4.05
C ASN A 311 15.29 -5.96 -3.72
N GLY A 312 16.15 -5.41 -4.59
CA GLY A 312 17.60 -5.49 -4.45
C GLY A 312 18.22 -4.48 -3.47
N PHE A 313 17.43 -3.51 -2.98
CA PHE A 313 17.92 -2.44 -2.12
C PHE A 313 16.78 -1.81 -1.31
N VAL A 314 17.10 -1.03 -0.28
CA VAL A 314 16.18 -0.10 0.38
C VAL A 314 16.75 1.32 0.24
N GLY A 315 15.95 2.26 -0.25
CA GLY A 315 16.39 3.64 -0.46
C GLY A 315 15.21 4.60 -0.48
N ALA A 316 15.41 5.79 -1.07
CA ALA A 316 14.40 6.85 -1.08
C ALA A 316 12.98 6.37 -1.45
N PRO A 317 12.74 5.59 -2.53
CA PRO A 317 11.40 5.13 -2.89
C PRO A 317 10.68 4.38 -1.74
N HIS A 318 11.43 3.55 -1.01
CA HIS A 318 10.92 2.79 0.12
C HIS A 318 10.61 3.69 1.31
N PHE A 319 11.52 4.62 1.66
CA PHE A 319 11.28 5.58 2.75
C PHE A 319 10.06 6.46 2.48
N HIS A 320 9.88 6.96 1.25
CA HIS A 320 8.69 7.71 0.87
C HIS A 320 7.40 6.89 0.99
N ALA A 321 7.41 5.63 0.54
CA ALA A 321 6.26 4.73 0.68
C ALA A 321 5.93 4.47 2.17
N ILE A 322 6.95 4.23 3.00
CA ILE A 322 6.79 4.08 4.45
C ILE A 322 6.20 5.36 5.06
N CYS A 323 6.70 6.54 4.70
CA CYS A 323 6.20 7.82 5.20
C CYS A 323 4.70 7.99 4.92
N ARG A 324 4.27 7.76 3.68
CA ARG A 324 2.86 7.93 3.28
C ARG A 324 1.93 6.91 3.92
N LEU A 325 2.38 5.67 4.11
CA LEU A 325 1.55 4.59 4.68
C LEU A 325 1.46 4.67 6.21
N LEU A 326 2.53 5.06 6.91
CA LEU A 326 2.55 5.14 8.37
C LEU A 326 1.99 6.47 8.90
N GLY A 327 2.19 7.57 8.15
CA GLY A 327 1.91 8.92 8.61
C GLY A 327 2.68 9.30 9.88
N TYR A 328 2.38 10.46 10.46
CA TYR A 328 3.09 10.96 11.64
C TYR A 328 3.03 10.01 12.84
N GLN A 329 1.86 9.45 13.12
CA GLN A 329 1.66 8.58 14.28
C GLN A 329 2.46 7.27 14.17
N GLY A 330 2.46 6.64 12.99
CA GLY A 330 3.24 5.42 12.77
C GLY A 330 4.75 5.68 12.82
N ILE A 331 5.23 6.77 12.21
CA ILE A 331 6.64 7.14 12.22
C ILE A 331 7.12 7.40 13.66
N ALA A 332 6.36 8.17 14.44
CA ALA A 332 6.72 8.52 15.82
C ALA A 332 6.92 7.27 16.69
N VAL A 333 6.05 6.28 16.53
CA VAL A 333 6.10 5.03 17.31
C VAL A 333 7.21 4.12 16.86
N VAL A 334 7.44 4.00 15.55
CA VAL A 334 8.60 3.25 15.04
C VAL A 334 9.89 3.86 15.56
N MET A 335 10.05 5.18 15.52
CA MET A 335 11.22 5.86 16.08
C MET A 335 11.36 5.66 17.60
N GLU A 336 10.26 5.76 18.35
CA GLU A 336 10.28 5.58 19.79
C GLU A 336 10.71 4.16 20.19
N ILE A 337 10.16 3.14 19.52
CA ILE A 337 10.47 1.75 19.78
C ILE A 337 11.92 1.44 19.36
N ILE A 338 12.39 1.92 18.20
CA ILE A 338 13.80 1.77 17.79
C ILE A 338 14.73 2.31 18.88
N LEU A 339 14.42 3.47 19.46
CA LEU A 339 15.28 4.04 20.50
C LEU A 339 15.22 3.29 21.83
N LYS A 340 14.03 2.92 22.28
CA LYS A 340 13.83 2.31 23.60
C LYS A 340 14.19 0.82 23.63
N ASP A 341 13.85 0.09 22.58
CA ASP A 341 13.87 -1.38 22.58
C ASP A 341 15.08 -1.93 21.80
N ILE A 342 15.70 -1.12 20.94
CA ILE A 342 16.86 -1.54 20.14
C ILE A 342 18.11 -0.76 20.56
N VAL A 343 18.14 0.56 20.35
CA VAL A 343 19.35 1.37 20.58
C VAL A 343 19.76 1.38 22.05
N LYS A 344 18.82 1.58 22.98
CA LYS A 344 19.14 1.62 24.41
C LYS A 344 19.71 0.28 24.92
N PRO A 345 19.08 -0.90 24.68
CA PRO A 345 19.65 -2.18 25.07
C PRO A 345 20.99 -2.50 24.39
N LEU A 346 21.18 -2.10 23.13
CA LEU A 346 22.48 -2.26 22.45
C LEU A 346 23.57 -1.44 23.14
N VAL A 347 23.30 -0.15 23.43
CA VAL A 347 24.27 0.76 24.06
C VAL A 347 24.57 0.37 25.49
N GLN A 348 23.55 0.10 26.32
CA GLN A 348 23.70 -0.19 27.75
C GLN A 348 23.95 -1.69 28.06
N GLY A 349 23.75 -2.57 27.08
CA GLY A 349 23.97 -4.01 27.19
C GLY A 349 25.23 -4.44 26.44
N ASN A 350 25.05 -4.96 25.22
CA ASN A 350 26.12 -5.63 24.46
C ASN A 350 27.33 -4.70 24.21
N LEU A 351 27.10 -3.50 23.67
CA LEU A 351 28.19 -2.57 23.35
C LEU A 351 28.93 -2.12 24.62
N LEU A 352 28.22 -1.92 25.73
CA LEU A 352 28.84 -1.58 27.01
C LEU A 352 29.74 -2.72 27.52
N GLN A 353 29.27 -3.96 27.44
CA GLN A 353 30.04 -5.13 27.86
C GLN A 353 31.29 -5.33 26.99
N PHE A 354 31.15 -5.26 25.66
CA PHE A 354 32.31 -5.31 24.77
C PHE A 354 33.28 -4.16 25.03
N THR A 355 32.78 -2.94 25.25
CA THR A 355 33.61 -1.78 25.54
C THR A 355 34.40 -1.99 26.84
N LYS A 356 33.77 -2.48 27.91
CA LYS A 356 34.46 -2.79 29.18
C LYS A 356 35.54 -3.86 29.00
N THR A 357 35.23 -4.94 28.29
CA THR A 357 36.18 -6.03 28.01
C THR A 357 37.35 -5.54 27.17
N LEU A 358 37.10 -4.88 26.04
CA LEU A 358 38.15 -4.41 25.15
C LEU A 358 38.97 -3.28 25.75
N MET A 359 38.37 -2.38 26.54
CA MET A 359 39.11 -1.35 27.26
C MET A 359 40.09 -1.93 28.29
N SER A 360 39.78 -3.11 28.86
CA SER A 360 40.71 -3.84 29.73
C SER A 360 41.88 -4.48 28.97
N ALA A 361 41.68 -4.83 27.69
CA ALA A 361 42.70 -5.36 26.78
C ALA A 361 43.50 -4.25 26.06
N MET A 362 43.01 -3.01 26.07
CA MET A 362 43.71 -1.87 25.48
C MET A 362 45.03 -1.57 26.22
N PRO A 363 46.09 -1.17 25.51
CA PRO A 363 47.33 -0.75 26.15
C PRO A 363 47.09 0.51 26.99
N LYS A 364 47.55 0.53 28.25
CA LYS A 364 47.33 1.66 29.18
C LYS A 364 47.74 3.01 28.58
N CYS A 365 48.87 3.03 27.89
CA CYS A 365 49.36 4.18 27.13
C CYS A 365 49.78 3.72 25.74
N CYS A 366 49.38 4.45 24.70
CA CYS A 366 49.82 4.24 23.33
C CYS A 366 50.21 5.60 22.73
N LYS A 367 51.52 5.80 22.57
CA LYS A 367 52.09 7.06 22.08
C LYS A 367 52.03 7.10 20.56
N LEU A 368 51.96 8.31 20.01
CA LEU A 368 52.20 8.55 18.59
C LEU A 368 53.72 8.55 18.33
N PRO A 369 54.27 7.58 17.59
CA PRO A 369 55.71 7.55 17.32
C PRO A 369 56.13 8.75 16.46
N LEU A 370 57.37 9.20 16.66
CA LEU A 370 57.96 10.30 15.88
C LEU A 370 58.08 9.94 14.38
N CYS A 371 58.11 10.96 13.53
CA CYS A 371 58.29 10.79 12.08
C CYS A 371 59.55 10.00 11.71
N ASP A 372 60.60 10.08 12.54
CA ASP A 372 61.90 9.46 12.32
C ASP A 372 61.87 7.92 12.29
N TYR A 373 60.81 7.31 12.85
CA TYR A 373 60.62 5.86 12.83
C TYR A 373 60.14 5.32 11.47
N GLY A 374 59.67 6.19 10.57
CA GLY A 374 59.14 5.83 9.26
C GLY A 374 57.83 5.03 9.31
N SER A 375 57.12 4.96 8.18
CA SER A 375 55.81 4.27 8.12
C SER A 375 55.87 2.76 8.46
N PRO A 376 56.90 1.98 8.08
CA PRO A 376 56.98 0.58 8.47
C PRO A 376 57.18 0.41 9.99
N GLY A 377 58.01 1.26 10.61
CA GLY A 377 58.25 1.24 12.05
C GLY A 377 57.00 1.61 12.84
N VAL A 378 56.26 2.63 12.39
CA VAL A 378 54.97 3.04 12.98
C VAL A 378 53.93 1.94 12.85
N LEU A 379 53.84 1.27 11.69
CA LEU A 379 52.91 0.16 11.49
C LEU A 379 53.24 -1.02 12.42
N SER A 380 54.50 -1.43 12.50
CA SER A 380 54.93 -2.50 13.40
C SER A 380 54.70 -2.15 14.88
N TYR A 381 54.86 -0.87 15.25
CA TYR A 381 54.52 -0.38 16.59
C TYR A 381 53.04 -0.62 16.92
N TYR A 382 52.11 -0.20 16.05
CA TYR A 382 50.68 -0.40 16.30
C TYR A 382 50.27 -1.87 16.21
N GLN A 383 50.84 -2.65 15.29
CA GLN A 383 50.59 -4.09 15.23
C GLN A 383 50.96 -4.76 16.55
N ALA A 384 52.11 -4.41 17.16
CA ALA A 384 52.54 -4.99 18.42
C ALA A 384 51.68 -4.55 19.62
N HIS A 385 51.26 -3.27 19.67
CA HIS A 385 50.49 -2.72 20.80
C HIS A 385 48.99 -3.06 20.74
N LEU A 386 48.47 -3.44 19.57
CA LEU A 386 47.05 -3.73 19.35
C LEU A 386 46.79 -5.22 19.05
N VAL A 387 47.76 -6.12 19.25
CA VAL A 387 47.62 -7.57 19.00
C VAL A 387 46.36 -8.13 19.63
N ASP A 388 46.11 -7.81 20.91
CA ASP A 388 44.99 -8.37 21.67
C ASP A 388 43.62 -7.93 21.12
N ILE A 389 43.56 -6.74 20.51
CA ILE A 389 42.35 -6.24 19.84
C ILE A 389 42.21 -6.85 18.44
N VAL A 390 43.30 -6.99 17.69
CA VAL A 390 43.33 -7.59 16.35
C VAL A 390 42.94 -9.07 16.39
N GLN A 391 43.36 -9.79 17.43
CA GLN A 391 43.09 -11.22 17.60
C GLN A 391 41.76 -11.49 18.34
N TYR A 392 41.00 -10.46 18.71
CA TYR A 392 39.74 -10.63 19.41
C TYR A 392 38.72 -11.34 18.49
N PRO A 393 38.32 -12.58 18.80
CA PRO A 393 37.56 -13.42 17.86
C PRO A 393 36.16 -12.85 17.55
N ASP A 394 35.53 -12.19 18.53
CA ASP A 394 34.15 -11.72 18.42
C ASP A 394 34.05 -10.28 17.86
N ALA A 395 35.18 -9.65 17.52
CA ALA A 395 35.23 -8.27 16.99
C ALA A 395 34.40 -8.13 15.71
N LYS A 396 34.55 -9.07 14.77
CA LYS A 396 33.87 -9.00 13.47
C LYS A 396 32.45 -9.55 13.53
N THR A 397 32.22 -10.59 14.32
CA THR A 397 30.95 -11.33 14.31
C THR A 397 29.88 -10.72 15.21
N GLU A 398 30.25 -10.15 16.35
CA GLU A 398 29.28 -9.66 17.34
C GLU A 398 29.41 -8.15 17.58
N LEU A 399 30.63 -7.63 17.70
CA LEU A 399 30.85 -6.21 17.98
C LEU A 399 30.49 -5.31 16.78
N PHE A 400 31.09 -5.56 15.60
CA PHE A 400 30.75 -4.79 14.40
C PHE A 400 29.30 -5.01 13.94
N GLN A 401 28.72 -6.17 14.24
CA GLN A 401 27.29 -6.42 14.07
C GLN A 401 26.45 -5.45 14.91
N SER A 402 26.75 -5.36 16.21
CA SER A 402 26.03 -4.48 17.14
C SER A 402 26.17 -3.00 16.75
N PHE A 403 27.36 -2.57 16.31
CA PHE A 403 27.55 -1.21 15.79
C PHE A 403 26.81 -0.97 14.47
N ARG A 404 26.73 -1.96 13.58
CA ARG A 404 25.96 -1.86 12.34
C ARG A 404 24.47 -1.72 12.63
N GLU A 405 23.92 -2.52 13.54
CA GLU A 405 22.51 -2.41 13.94
C GLU A 405 22.18 -1.05 14.56
N MET A 406 23.05 -0.56 15.44
CA MET A 406 22.94 0.80 16.00
C MET A 406 23.03 1.87 14.91
N GLY A 407 24.00 1.77 14.00
CA GLY A 407 24.19 2.70 12.88
C GLY A 407 22.99 2.72 11.94
N ASN A 408 22.50 1.54 11.54
CA ASN A 408 21.31 1.39 10.70
C ASN A 408 20.06 1.97 11.37
N SER A 409 19.93 1.84 12.69
CA SER A 409 18.83 2.42 13.46
C SER A 409 18.82 3.95 13.39
N LEU A 410 19.99 4.58 13.58
CA LEU A 410 20.13 6.03 13.49
C LEU A 410 19.95 6.54 12.06
N LEU A 411 20.51 5.83 11.08
CA LEU A 411 20.33 6.14 9.67
C LEU A 411 18.87 6.03 9.23
N PHE A 412 18.14 5.01 9.71
CA PHE A 412 16.71 4.90 9.45
C PHE A 412 15.95 6.14 9.94
N CYS A 413 16.19 6.56 11.20
CA CYS A 413 15.57 7.76 11.77
C CYS A 413 15.90 9.04 10.98
N LEU A 414 17.15 9.19 10.54
CA LEU A 414 17.57 10.32 9.70
C LEU A 414 16.86 10.31 8.34
N LEU A 415 16.86 9.17 7.65
CA LEU A 415 16.37 9.06 6.28
C LEU A 415 14.84 9.13 6.21
N ILE A 416 14.13 8.62 7.21
CA ILE A 416 12.67 8.75 7.28
C ILE A 416 12.26 10.20 7.59
N GLU A 417 13.02 10.95 8.40
CA GLU A 417 12.77 12.39 8.60
C GLU A 417 13.01 13.19 7.32
N GLN A 418 14.07 12.86 6.57
CA GLN A 418 14.34 13.49 5.28
C GLN A 418 13.21 13.22 4.28
N ALA A 419 12.74 11.96 4.19
CA ALA A 419 11.61 11.61 3.34
C ALA A 419 10.33 12.33 3.77
N LEU A 420 10.04 12.37 5.07
CA LEU A 420 8.90 13.10 5.63
C LEU A 420 8.94 14.58 5.27
N SER A 421 10.11 15.22 5.42
CA SER A 421 10.30 16.63 5.08
C SER A 421 10.02 16.90 3.59
N GLN A 422 10.42 15.98 2.71
CA GLN A 422 10.15 16.10 1.27
C GLN A 422 8.66 15.95 0.93
N GLU A 423 7.95 15.01 1.57
CA GLU A 423 6.49 14.88 1.42
C GLU A 423 5.78 16.15 1.91
N GLU A 424 6.15 16.67 3.08
CA GLU A 424 5.55 17.87 3.67
C GLU A 424 5.76 19.12 2.79
N VAL A 425 6.94 19.30 2.21
CA VAL A 425 7.20 20.41 1.29
C VAL A 425 6.32 20.30 0.06
N CYS A 426 6.10 19.10 -0.47
CA CYS A 426 5.19 18.90 -1.59
C CYS A 426 3.74 19.24 -1.20
N ASP A 427 3.29 18.86 -0.01
CA ASP A 427 1.97 19.23 0.51
C ASP A 427 1.81 20.76 0.65
N LEU A 428 2.82 21.44 1.20
CA LEU A 428 2.84 22.90 1.34
C LEU A 428 2.79 23.62 -0.02
N LEU A 429 3.51 23.09 -1.02
CA LEU A 429 3.48 23.66 -2.38
C LEU A 429 2.09 23.52 -3.03
N HIS A 430 1.39 22.41 -2.80
CA HIS A 430 0.02 22.23 -3.27
C HIS A 430 -0.99 23.08 -2.48
N ALA A 431 -0.73 23.32 -1.19
CA ALA A 431 -1.57 24.16 -0.33
C ALA A 431 -1.39 25.66 -0.59
N ALA A 432 -0.20 26.10 -1.01
CA ALA A 432 0.19 27.51 -1.15
C ALA A 432 -0.84 28.41 -1.86
N PRO A 433 -1.44 28.02 -3.02
CA PRO A 433 -2.43 28.85 -3.71
C PRO A 433 -3.70 29.11 -2.88
N PHE A 434 -4.06 28.18 -2.00
CA PHE A 434 -5.26 28.24 -1.15
C PHE A 434 -5.02 29.00 0.17
N GLN A 435 -3.76 29.18 0.54
CA GLN A 435 -3.30 29.85 1.77
C GLN A 435 -2.72 31.25 1.52
N ASN A 436 -2.91 31.79 0.32
CA ASN A 436 -2.37 33.09 -0.10
C ASN A 436 -0.83 33.17 -0.07
N ILE A 437 -0.15 32.05 -0.29
CA ILE A 437 1.31 32.00 -0.42
C ILE A 437 1.65 32.09 -1.91
N LEU A 438 2.23 33.21 -2.32
CA LEU A 438 2.57 33.48 -3.71
C LEU A 438 4.09 33.58 -3.88
N PRO A 439 4.66 33.01 -4.95
CA PRO A 439 6.07 33.15 -5.24
C PRO A 439 6.41 34.61 -5.58
N ARG A 440 7.66 34.99 -5.36
CA ARG A 440 8.14 36.35 -5.65
C ARG A 440 7.94 36.68 -7.13
N PRO A 441 7.19 37.75 -7.48
CA PRO A 441 6.92 38.08 -8.86
C PRO A 441 8.14 38.70 -9.54
N PHE A 442 8.39 38.31 -10.78
CA PHE A 442 9.34 39.02 -11.64
C PHE A 442 8.89 40.46 -11.85
N CYS A 443 9.77 41.45 -11.67
CA CYS A 443 9.47 42.88 -11.83
C CYS A 443 10.32 43.46 -12.95
N LYS A 444 9.70 44.19 -13.89
CA LYS A 444 10.43 44.92 -14.95
C LYS A 444 11.02 46.21 -14.38
N ASP A 445 11.97 46.82 -15.10
CA ASP A 445 12.57 48.10 -14.71
C ASP A 445 11.49 49.17 -14.49
N GLY A 446 11.51 49.79 -13.30
CA GLY A 446 10.53 50.79 -12.87
C GLY A 446 9.28 50.22 -12.17
N GLU A 447 9.07 48.89 -12.13
CA GLU A 447 7.96 48.28 -11.40
C GLU A 447 8.31 48.07 -9.91
N LYS A 448 7.42 48.50 -9.01
CA LYS A 448 7.54 48.19 -7.58
C LYS A 448 7.04 46.77 -7.28
N PRO A 449 7.83 45.92 -6.60
CA PRO A 449 7.45 44.54 -6.31
C PRO A 449 6.19 44.44 -5.44
N GLU A 450 6.03 45.35 -4.47
CA GLU A 450 4.88 45.38 -3.57
C GLU A 450 3.55 45.60 -4.30
N SER A 451 3.52 46.52 -5.27
CA SER A 451 2.33 46.79 -6.07
C SER A 451 1.94 45.58 -6.91
N LYS A 452 2.93 44.86 -7.43
CA LYS A 452 2.73 43.65 -8.23
C LYS A 452 2.24 42.48 -7.36
N GLN A 453 2.79 42.33 -6.17
CA GLN A 453 2.36 41.35 -5.18
C GLN A 453 0.88 41.54 -4.82
N LYS A 454 0.49 42.76 -4.44
CA LYS A 454 -0.92 43.09 -4.12
C LYS A 454 -1.88 42.80 -5.28
N ARG A 455 -1.44 43.08 -6.52
CA ARG A 455 -2.24 42.75 -7.71
C ARG A 455 -2.43 41.25 -7.89
N LEU A 456 -1.41 40.44 -7.57
CA LEU A 456 -1.51 38.98 -7.63
C LEU A 456 -2.38 38.42 -6.49
N GLU A 457 -2.26 38.96 -5.28
CA GLU A 457 -3.15 38.62 -4.16
C GLU A 457 -4.61 38.88 -4.53
N ALA A 458 -4.91 40.05 -5.10
CA ALA A 458 -6.25 40.36 -5.59
C ALA A 458 -6.72 39.42 -6.71
N LYS A 459 -5.82 39.03 -7.63
CA LYS A 459 -6.13 38.08 -8.72
C LYS A 459 -6.50 36.69 -8.20
N TYR A 460 -5.83 36.22 -7.15
CA TYR A 460 -6.01 34.87 -6.58
C TYR A 460 -6.89 34.83 -5.32
N ALA A 461 -7.48 35.95 -4.91
CA ALA A 461 -8.33 36.04 -3.72
C ALA A 461 -9.50 35.01 -3.74
N SER A 462 -10.03 34.68 -4.92
CA SER A 462 -11.10 33.69 -5.07
C SER A 462 -10.68 32.24 -4.75
N LEU A 463 -9.37 31.95 -4.67
CA LEU A 463 -8.84 30.64 -4.32
C LEU A 463 -8.65 30.46 -2.82
N GLN A 464 -8.60 31.55 -2.05
CA GLN A 464 -8.29 31.49 -0.62
C GLN A 464 -9.44 30.79 0.13
N ILE A 465 -9.18 29.64 0.76
CA ILE A 465 -10.27 28.81 1.31
C ILE A 465 -10.90 29.48 2.54
N VAL A 466 -10.09 29.83 3.55
CA VAL A 466 -10.61 30.34 4.83
C VAL A 466 -11.45 31.61 4.65
N PRO A 467 -10.98 32.67 3.97
CA PRO A 467 -11.77 33.90 3.80
C PRO A 467 -13.07 33.68 3.02
N ASN A 468 -13.06 32.79 2.01
CA ASN A 468 -14.25 32.50 1.21
C ASN A 468 -15.27 31.67 1.99
N VAL A 469 -14.83 30.70 2.80
CA VAL A 469 -15.72 29.91 3.67
C VAL A 469 -16.26 30.76 4.82
N GLU A 470 -15.49 31.68 5.38
CA GLU A 470 -15.99 32.62 6.39
C GLU A 470 -17.07 33.56 5.83
N LYS A 471 -16.96 33.94 4.56
CA LYS A 471 -17.92 34.85 3.90
C LYS A 471 -19.21 34.14 3.45
N LEU A 472 -19.10 32.91 2.96
CA LEU A 472 -20.20 32.20 2.28
C LEU A 472 -20.72 30.97 3.04
N GLY A 473 -19.93 30.44 3.97
CA GLY A 473 -20.22 29.22 4.69
C GLY A 473 -20.93 29.46 6.02
N THR A 474 -21.30 28.34 6.65
CA THR A 474 -21.83 28.32 8.01
C THR A 474 -20.71 28.50 9.04
N ALA A 475 -21.07 28.91 10.27
CA ALA A 475 -20.11 29.03 11.38
C ALA A 475 -19.33 27.72 11.64
N LYS A 476 -20.00 26.56 11.50
CA LYS A 476 -19.36 25.24 11.63
C LYS A 476 -18.33 25.00 10.53
N GLN A 477 -18.65 25.33 9.28
CA GLN A 477 -17.71 25.19 8.17
C GLN A 477 -16.51 26.12 8.31
N ALA A 478 -16.72 27.36 8.76
CA ALA A 478 -15.64 28.31 9.02
C ALA A 478 -14.69 27.82 10.11
N MET A 479 -15.21 27.22 11.19
CA MET A 479 -14.40 26.61 12.25
C MET A 479 -13.55 25.45 11.71
N ILE A 480 -14.17 24.51 10.97
CA ILE A 480 -13.48 23.37 10.36
C ILE A 480 -12.41 23.83 9.36
N ALA A 481 -12.70 24.87 8.56
CA ALA A 481 -11.75 25.42 7.60
C ALA A 481 -10.52 26.01 8.29
N ARG A 482 -10.70 26.72 9.42
CA ARG A 482 -9.59 27.27 10.21
C ARG A 482 -8.72 26.18 10.83
N GLU A 483 -9.32 25.12 11.37
CA GLU A 483 -8.58 23.97 11.91
C GLU A 483 -7.81 23.23 10.80
N GLY A 484 -8.46 23.00 9.65
CA GLY A 484 -7.81 22.35 8.50
C GLY A 484 -6.66 23.18 7.92
N ASP A 485 -6.81 24.51 7.85
CA ASP A 485 -5.76 25.41 7.42
C ASP A 485 -4.54 25.37 8.34
N LEU A 486 -4.77 25.35 9.66
CA LEU A 486 -3.72 25.21 10.66
C LEU A 486 -2.92 23.91 10.47
N LEU A 487 -3.60 22.77 10.36
CA LEU A 487 -2.98 21.47 10.14
C LEU A 487 -2.24 21.37 8.80
N THR A 488 -2.69 22.11 7.79
CA THR A 488 -2.04 22.10 6.47
C THR A 488 -0.77 22.94 6.48
N ARG A 489 -0.77 24.07 7.22
CA ARG A 489 0.33 25.03 7.30
C ARG A 489 1.43 24.60 8.27
N GLU A 490 1.06 24.00 9.40
CA GLU A 490 1.98 23.62 10.47
C GLU A 490 2.54 22.22 10.22
N ARG A 491 3.67 22.17 9.49
CA ARG A 491 4.43 20.96 9.17
C ARG A 491 5.78 20.97 9.89
N LEU A 492 6.39 19.80 10.09
CA LEU A 492 7.68 19.71 10.79
C LEU A 492 8.79 20.44 10.02
N CYS A 493 8.80 20.36 8.69
CA CYS A 493 9.76 21.03 7.82
C CYS A 493 9.78 22.57 7.95
N CYS A 494 8.79 23.18 8.61
CA CYS A 494 8.73 24.63 8.85
C CYS A 494 9.68 25.12 9.96
N GLY A 495 10.39 24.24 10.67
CA GLY A 495 11.40 24.65 11.67
C GLY A 495 11.67 23.66 12.80
N LEU A 496 11.19 22.43 12.71
CA LEU A 496 11.44 21.37 13.69
C LEU A 496 12.35 20.31 13.08
N SER A 497 13.25 19.75 13.89
CA SER A 497 14.02 18.56 13.52
C SER A 497 13.90 17.49 14.59
N ILE A 498 13.65 16.26 14.14
CA ILE A 498 13.47 15.10 15.02
C ILE A 498 14.83 14.48 15.36
N PHE A 499 15.75 14.42 14.39
CA PHE A 499 17.03 13.74 14.52
C PHE A 499 17.91 14.34 15.62
N GLU A 500 17.88 15.65 15.81
CA GLU A 500 18.59 16.30 16.92
C GLU A 500 18.10 15.79 18.28
N VAL A 501 16.78 15.67 18.46
CA VAL A 501 16.16 15.12 19.68
C VAL A 501 16.54 13.66 19.87
N ILE A 502 16.60 12.89 18.78
CA ILE A 502 17.02 11.49 18.79
C ILE A 502 18.48 11.38 19.28
N LEU A 503 19.40 12.15 18.73
CA LEU A 503 20.81 12.16 19.16
C LEU A 503 20.95 12.61 20.61
N GLY A 504 20.17 13.61 21.04
CA GLY A 504 20.11 14.04 22.44
C GLY A 504 19.69 12.92 23.39
N ARG A 505 18.70 12.10 22.99
CA ARG A 505 18.29 10.90 23.75
C ARG A 505 19.36 9.82 23.75
N VAL A 506 20.00 9.55 22.61
CA VAL A 506 21.08 8.54 22.54
C VAL A 506 22.26 8.94 23.43
N LYS A 507 22.61 10.24 23.46
CA LYS A 507 23.62 10.77 24.39
C LYS A 507 23.27 10.47 25.85
N SER A 508 21.99 10.52 26.22
CA SER A 508 21.55 10.16 27.58
C SER A 508 21.70 8.68 27.94
N PHE A 509 21.86 7.81 26.94
CA PHE A 509 22.12 6.37 27.16
C PHE A 509 23.61 6.06 27.40
N LEU A 510 24.50 7.03 27.17
CA LEU A 510 25.94 6.93 27.39
C LEU A 510 26.31 7.45 28.80
N ASP A 511 25.67 6.87 29.82
CA ASP A 511 25.78 7.29 31.23
C ASP A 511 26.93 6.61 31.99
N ASP A 512 27.42 5.46 31.52
CA ASP A 512 28.53 4.74 32.16
C ASP A 512 29.86 5.52 32.02
N PRO A 513 30.67 5.66 33.09
CA PRO A 513 31.93 6.39 33.05
C PRO A 513 32.96 5.79 32.08
N ILE A 514 32.83 4.53 31.65
CA ILE A 514 33.73 3.91 30.67
C ILE A 514 33.78 4.64 29.32
N TRP A 515 32.71 5.35 28.96
CA TRP A 515 32.65 6.10 27.69
C TRP A 515 33.58 7.32 27.70
N MET A 516 33.68 8.02 28.84
CA MET A 516 34.47 9.23 29.00
C MET A 516 35.83 9.00 29.66
N GLY A 517 36.02 7.90 30.39
CA GLY A 517 37.24 7.64 31.12
C GLY A 517 37.44 8.54 32.36
N PRO A 518 38.56 8.36 33.09
CA PRO A 518 38.94 9.19 34.21
C PRO A 518 39.41 10.59 33.76
N PRO A 519 39.34 11.59 34.67
CA PRO A 519 39.80 12.94 34.35
C PRO A 519 41.30 12.96 34.02
N PRO A 520 41.73 13.83 33.10
CA PRO A 520 43.10 13.85 32.61
C PRO A 520 44.08 14.35 33.66
N ILE A 521 45.25 13.72 33.74
CA ILE A 521 46.29 14.02 34.73
C ILE A 521 46.82 15.46 34.56
N ASN A 522 46.90 15.95 33.32
CA ASN A 522 47.34 17.31 33.00
C ASN A 522 46.26 18.39 33.21
N GLY A 523 45.04 18.01 33.65
CA GLY A 523 43.92 18.92 33.85
C GLY A 523 43.28 19.47 32.57
N VAL A 524 43.67 18.99 31.39
CA VAL A 524 43.17 19.46 30.08
C VAL A 524 42.55 18.31 29.28
N MET A 525 43.35 17.33 28.85
CA MET A 525 42.89 16.19 28.04
C MET A 525 43.87 15.02 28.09
N ASN A 526 43.36 13.80 27.92
CA ASN A 526 44.20 12.60 27.81
C ASN A 526 44.91 12.58 26.45
N ILE A 527 46.21 12.29 26.42
CA ILE A 527 47.05 12.35 25.19
C ILE A 527 47.64 10.99 24.87
N ASP A 528 48.22 10.31 25.84
CA ASP A 528 48.84 9.00 25.61
C ASP A 528 47.96 7.88 26.17
N GLU A 529 47.08 8.21 27.12
CA GLU A 529 46.21 7.27 27.82
C GLU A 529 45.10 6.74 26.91
N CYS A 530 44.92 5.42 26.90
CA CYS A 530 43.84 4.76 26.15
C CYS A 530 42.63 4.49 27.05
N SER A 531 42.08 5.53 27.67
CA SER A 531 40.99 5.42 28.64
C SER A 531 39.63 5.88 28.12
N GLU A 532 39.58 6.47 26.93
CA GLU A 532 38.38 7.06 26.31
C GLU A 532 37.89 6.20 25.13
N PHE A 533 36.59 6.18 24.86
CA PHE A 533 36.01 5.31 23.81
C PHE A 533 36.60 5.55 22.41
N HIS A 534 36.94 6.79 22.05
CA HIS A 534 37.52 7.09 20.72
C HIS A 534 38.89 6.42 20.51
N ARG A 535 39.65 6.14 21.58
CA ARG A 535 40.90 5.37 21.51
C ARG A 535 40.65 3.91 21.18
N LEU A 536 39.62 3.32 21.79
CA LEU A 536 39.16 1.99 21.42
C LEU A 536 38.66 1.97 19.98
N TRP A 537 37.88 2.96 19.56
CA TRP A 537 37.43 3.07 18.17
C TRP A 537 38.61 3.19 17.19
N SER A 538 39.66 3.92 17.55
CA SER A 538 40.89 4.01 16.75
C SER A 538 41.59 2.65 16.60
N ALA A 539 41.60 1.84 17.66
CA ALA A 539 42.12 0.48 17.61
C ALA A 539 41.24 -0.43 16.73
N LEU A 540 39.91 -0.33 16.84
CA LEU A 540 38.98 -1.05 15.96
C LEU A 540 39.12 -0.61 14.49
N GLN A 541 39.37 0.67 14.26
CA GLN A 541 39.69 1.23 12.95
C GLN A 541 40.96 0.65 12.37
N PHE A 542 41.99 0.51 13.21
CA PHE A 542 43.18 -0.20 12.80
C PHE A 542 42.85 -1.63 12.33
N VAL A 543 41.99 -2.37 13.04
CA VAL A 543 41.57 -3.74 12.67
C VAL A 543 40.87 -3.80 11.32
N TYR A 544 39.85 -2.96 11.08
CA TYR A 544 39.11 -3.02 9.80
C TYR A 544 39.85 -2.38 8.62
N CYS A 545 40.91 -1.60 8.86
CA CYS A 545 41.80 -1.12 7.82
C CYS A 545 42.89 -2.13 7.41
N ILE A 546 43.02 -3.27 8.10
CA ILE A 546 43.96 -4.34 7.70
C ILE A 546 43.48 -4.93 6.36
N PRO A 547 44.29 -4.91 5.30
CA PRO A 547 43.92 -5.52 4.02
C PRO A 547 43.66 -7.01 4.18
N VAL A 548 42.51 -7.46 3.70
CA VAL A 548 42.14 -8.88 3.63
C VAL A 548 42.67 -9.51 2.34
N ALA A 549 42.76 -10.86 2.29
CA ALA A 549 43.18 -11.55 1.08
C ALA A 549 42.17 -11.34 -0.06
N GLY A 550 42.62 -11.38 -1.33
CA GLY A 550 41.79 -11.01 -2.49
C GLY A 550 40.51 -11.82 -2.72
N THR A 551 40.28 -12.90 -1.98
CA THR A 551 39.07 -13.73 -2.02
C THR A 551 38.16 -13.56 -0.80
N GLU A 552 38.54 -12.74 0.17
CA GLU A 552 37.80 -12.48 1.40
C GLU A 552 36.97 -11.20 1.28
N TYR A 553 35.84 -11.17 1.99
CA TYR A 553 35.01 -9.98 2.05
C TYR A 553 35.63 -8.95 3.00
N MET A 554 35.53 -7.67 2.63
CA MET A 554 35.93 -6.55 3.47
C MET A 554 34.84 -6.25 4.52
N VAL A 555 35.09 -5.24 5.38
CA VAL A 555 34.15 -4.87 6.44
C VAL A 555 32.97 -4.05 5.91
N GLU A 556 33.19 -3.29 4.83
CA GLU A 556 32.19 -2.46 4.13
C GLU A 556 31.15 -3.19 3.29
#